data_AF-A0A832N2S3-F1
#
_entry.id   AF-A0A832N2S3-F1
#
_cell.length_a   1.000
_cell.length_b   1.000
_cell.length_c   1.000
_cell.angle_alpha   90.00
_cell.angle_beta   90.00
_cell.angle_gamma   90.00
#
_symmetry.space_group_name_H-M   'P 1'
#
loop_
_entity.id
_entity.type
_entity.pdbx_description
1 polymer ?
#
loop_
_entity_poly.entity_id
_entity_poly.type
_entity_poly.pdbx_seq_one_letter_code
_entity_poly.pdbx_strand_id
1 'polypeptide(L)'
;HYAHGPMLRWSLENVGACSWSWLQTIPLDDLTIGERKAIEFNRKYGLLAGYTIGFRSDSARNRGGIGLTAAPGISQAEVDEIWEQHGREILVMNNMAHLKIISLPYVSARRPLTSRQREVLEWVGEGKTMQDIAIIMGLTPATVEKHLRLAREALDAETTAQAVLKASFQKQIFVLEN
;
A
#
# COMPACT_ATOMS: atom_id res chain seq x y z
N HIS A 1 -13.10 -7.74 0.34
CA HIS A 1 -14.46 -7.16 0.20
C HIS A 1 -14.50 -5.66 -0.15
N TYR A 2 -13.39 -4.90 -0.04
CA TYR A 2 -13.34 -3.44 -0.33
C TYR A 2 -12.51 -3.06 -1.59
N ALA A 3 -12.10 -4.04 -2.40
CA ALA A 3 -11.04 -3.85 -3.40
C ALA A 3 -11.52 -3.28 -4.77
N HIS A 4 -12.77 -2.85 -4.90
CA HIS A 4 -13.38 -2.57 -6.21
C HIS A 4 -14.32 -1.36 -6.20
N GLY A 5 -13.87 -0.20 -5.72
CA GLY A 5 -14.62 1.05 -5.86
C GLY A 5 -14.30 1.78 -7.17
N PRO A 6 -15.24 2.51 -7.79
CA PRO A 6 -14.97 3.18 -9.06
C PRO A 6 -13.88 4.26 -8.93
N MET A 7 -13.82 4.95 -7.80
CA MET A 7 -12.73 5.89 -7.52
C MET A 7 -11.38 5.19 -7.31
N LEU A 8 -11.36 3.96 -6.79
CA LEU A 8 -10.14 3.17 -6.69
C LEU A 8 -9.65 2.81 -8.09
N ARG A 9 -10.53 2.33 -8.98
CA ARG A 9 -10.19 2.07 -10.39
C ARG A 9 -9.62 3.33 -11.06
N TRP A 10 -10.31 4.47 -10.92
CA TRP A 10 -9.82 5.74 -11.45
C TRP A 10 -8.39 6.06 -10.97
N SER A 11 -8.11 5.91 -9.67
CA SER A 11 -6.78 6.20 -9.10
C SER A 11 -5.67 5.25 -9.55
N LEU A 12 -5.99 4.04 -10.02
CA LEU A 12 -5.02 3.09 -10.56
C LEU A 12 -4.57 3.46 -11.98
N GLU A 13 -5.43 4.16 -12.71
CA GLU A 13 -5.28 4.51 -14.13
C GLU A 13 -4.88 5.97 -14.35
N ASN A 14 -5.06 6.84 -13.36
CA ASN A 14 -4.87 8.29 -13.47
C ASN A 14 -3.95 8.85 -12.38
N VAL A 15 -3.31 9.98 -12.69
CA VAL A 15 -2.50 10.76 -11.74
C VAL A 15 -3.13 12.14 -11.58
N GLY A 16 -3.22 12.62 -10.34
CA GLY A 16 -3.86 13.89 -10.00
C GLY A 16 -5.10 13.68 -9.15
N ALA A 17 -5.95 14.70 -9.06
CA ALA A 17 -7.16 14.66 -8.25
C ALA A 17 -8.42 14.58 -9.12
N CYS A 18 -9.41 13.84 -8.63
CA CYS A 18 -10.71 13.69 -9.26
C CYS A 18 -11.83 13.90 -8.24
N SER A 19 -12.73 14.82 -8.56
CA SER A 19 -13.97 15.05 -7.81
C SER A 19 -14.84 13.81 -7.91
N TRP A 20 -15.55 13.48 -6.83
CA TRP A 20 -16.51 12.37 -6.87
C TRP A 20 -17.76 12.71 -7.68
N SER A 21 -17.95 13.96 -8.12
CA SER A 21 -18.95 14.32 -9.13
C SER A 21 -18.74 13.55 -10.44
N TRP A 22 -17.50 13.13 -10.74
CA TRP A 22 -17.18 12.24 -11.86
C TRP A 22 -18.01 10.95 -11.85
N LEU A 23 -18.37 10.41 -10.69
CA LEU A 23 -19.20 9.20 -10.60
C LEU A 23 -20.57 9.36 -11.28
N GLN A 24 -21.09 10.59 -11.33
CA GLN A 24 -22.37 10.89 -11.97
C GLN A 24 -22.28 10.85 -13.50
N THR A 25 -21.06 10.91 -14.05
CA THR A 25 -20.80 10.84 -15.50
C THR A 25 -20.72 9.39 -16.01
N ILE A 26 -20.63 8.42 -15.10
CA ILE A 26 -20.52 7.00 -15.46
C ILE A 26 -21.93 6.41 -15.60
N PRO A 27 -22.30 5.88 -16.77
CA PRO A 27 -23.54 5.13 -16.92
C PRO A 27 -23.61 3.99 -15.90
N LEU A 28 -24.77 3.78 -15.29
CA LEU A 28 -24.91 2.72 -14.30
C LEU A 28 -24.48 1.37 -14.86
N ASP A 29 -24.80 1.06 -16.12
CA ASP A 29 -24.47 -0.20 -16.79
C ASP A 29 -22.97 -0.48 -16.92
N ASP A 30 -22.14 0.56 -16.91
CA ASP A 30 -20.68 0.43 -16.96
C ASP A 30 -20.05 0.12 -15.60
N LEU A 31 -20.84 0.17 -14.51
CA LEU A 31 -20.39 -0.19 -13.17
C LEU A 31 -20.49 -1.69 -12.92
N THR A 32 -19.38 -2.28 -12.51
CA THR A 32 -19.34 -3.66 -12.03
C THR A 32 -20.18 -3.83 -10.76
N ILE A 33 -20.58 -5.07 -10.46
CA ILE A 33 -21.30 -5.39 -9.22
C ILE A 33 -20.51 -4.96 -7.98
N GLY A 34 -19.18 -5.07 -8.01
CA GLY A 34 -18.30 -4.63 -6.93
C GLY A 34 -18.35 -3.12 -6.71
N GLU A 35 -18.31 -2.35 -7.79
CA GLU A 35 -18.36 -0.88 -7.74
C GLU A 35 -19.71 -0.38 -7.22
N ARG A 36 -20.82 -1.01 -7.63
CA ARG A 36 -22.16 -0.68 -7.10
C ARG A 36 -22.26 -0.93 -5.60
N LYS A 37 -21.75 -2.07 -5.12
CA LYS A 37 -21.69 -2.39 -3.69
C LYS A 37 -20.83 -1.40 -2.91
N ALA A 38 -19.71 -0.94 -3.48
CA ALA A 38 -18.87 0.07 -2.85
C ALA A 38 -19.60 1.43 -2.74
N ILE A 39 -20.34 1.83 -3.77
CA ILE A 39 -21.17 3.04 -3.75
C ILE A 39 -22.27 2.94 -2.69
N GLU A 40 -23.00 1.83 -2.65
CA GLU A 40 -24.05 1.60 -1.63
C GLU A 40 -23.48 1.62 -0.21
N PHE A 41 -22.32 1.00 0.00
CA PHE A 41 -21.61 1.05 1.27
C PHE A 41 -21.27 2.49 1.66
N ASN A 42 -20.66 3.26 0.75
CA ASN A 42 -20.32 4.65 0.99
C ASN A 42 -21.55 5.47 1.37
N ARG A 43 -22.67 5.28 0.66
CA ARG A 43 -23.95 5.93 1.00
C ARG A 43 -24.45 5.57 2.41
N LYS A 44 -24.37 4.29 2.79
CA LYS A 44 -24.80 3.82 4.11
C LYS A 44 -24.05 4.51 5.26
N TYR A 45 -22.78 4.87 5.05
CA TYR A 45 -21.95 5.54 6.06
C TYR A 45 -21.82 7.07 5.84
N GLY A 46 -22.61 7.66 4.94
CA GLY A 46 -22.58 9.10 4.69
C GLY A 46 -21.33 9.59 3.95
N LEU A 47 -20.55 8.70 3.34
CA LEU A 47 -19.39 9.04 2.52
C LEU A 47 -19.84 9.41 1.11
N LEU A 48 -20.43 10.61 0.98
CA LEU A 48 -21.14 11.02 -0.25
C LEU A 48 -20.36 12.02 -1.11
N ALA A 49 -19.47 12.80 -0.49
CA ALA A 49 -18.75 13.86 -1.16
C ALA A 49 -17.25 13.80 -0.84
N GLY A 50 -16.42 14.11 -1.84
CA GLY A 50 -14.98 13.99 -1.70
C GLY A 50 -14.19 14.14 -2.99
N TYR A 51 -12.89 13.91 -2.84
CA TYR A 51 -11.91 13.82 -3.93
C TYR A 51 -11.08 12.56 -3.77
N THR A 52 -10.68 11.98 -4.89
CA THR A 52 -9.65 10.93 -4.92
C THR A 52 -8.41 11.46 -5.60
N ILE A 53 -7.26 11.24 -4.97
CA ILE A 53 -5.95 11.60 -5.51
C ILE A 53 -5.24 10.31 -5.91
N GLY A 54 -4.91 10.17 -7.19
CA GLY A 54 -4.03 9.13 -7.71
C GLY A 54 -2.59 9.62 -7.77
N PHE A 55 -1.66 8.81 -7.28
CA PHE A 55 -0.23 9.17 -7.26
C PHE A 55 0.51 8.52 -8.42
N ARG A 56 1.47 9.26 -8.98
CA ARG A 56 2.43 8.69 -9.91
C ARG A 56 3.22 7.61 -9.17
N SER A 57 3.33 6.45 -9.80
CA SER A 57 4.21 5.39 -9.32
C SER A 57 5.30 5.12 -10.34
N ASP A 58 6.53 5.01 -9.86
CA ASP A 58 7.70 4.67 -10.65
C ASP A 58 7.75 3.16 -10.99
N SER A 59 6.76 2.39 -10.56
CA SER A 59 6.64 0.96 -10.85
C SER A 59 5.21 0.57 -11.20
N ALA A 60 5.05 -0.35 -12.15
CA ALA A 60 3.77 -1.00 -12.41
C ALA A 60 3.27 -1.85 -11.21
N ARG A 61 4.17 -2.19 -10.27
CA ARG A 61 3.85 -3.06 -9.13
C ARG A 61 3.25 -2.32 -7.95
N ASN A 62 3.41 -1.00 -7.89
CA ASN A 62 2.88 -0.17 -6.81
C ASN A 62 1.94 0.87 -7.40
N ARG A 63 0.80 1.07 -6.77
CA ARG A 63 -0.10 2.19 -7.04
C ARG A 63 -0.59 2.72 -5.70
N GLY A 64 -0.64 4.04 -5.58
CA GLY A 64 -1.15 4.71 -4.40
C GLY A 64 -2.34 5.56 -4.77
N GLY A 65 -3.34 5.58 -3.89
CA GLY A 65 -4.45 6.52 -3.96
C GLY A 65 -4.82 6.98 -2.56
N ILE A 66 -5.28 8.22 -2.43
CA ILE A 66 -5.88 8.74 -1.20
C ILE A 66 -7.29 9.21 -1.55
N GLY A 67 -8.29 8.73 -0.82
CA GLY A 67 -9.64 9.28 -0.82
C GLY A 67 -9.79 10.27 0.32
N LEU A 68 -10.18 11.51 -0.01
CA LEU A 68 -10.52 12.56 0.94
C LEU A 68 -12.04 12.72 0.94
N THR A 69 -12.66 12.55 2.10
CA THR A 69 -14.12 12.61 2.25
C THR A 69 -14.52 13.80 3.09
N ALA A 70 -15.55 14.51 2.67
CA ALA A 70 -16.12 15.58 3.46
C ALA A 70 -16.90 15.05 4.67
N ALA A 71 -17.15 15.92 5.64
CA ALA A 71 -18.02 15.61 6.76
C ALA A 71 -19.46 15.35 6.26
N PRO A 72 -20.25 14.50 6.96
CA PRO A 72 -21.65 14.28 6.61
C PRO A 72 -22.43 15.60 6.54
N GLY A 73 -23.24 15.75 5.50
CA GLY A 73 -24.07 16.94 5.27
C GLY A 73 -23.46 17.99 4.35
N ILE A 74 -22.16 17.89 4.03
CA ILE A 74 -21.53 18.74 3.01
C ILE A 74 -21.79 18.15 1.63
N SER A 75 -22.29 18.96 0.71
CA SER A 75 -22.56 18.56 -0.67
C SER A 75 -21.27 18.47 -1.51
N GLN A 76 -21.31 17.73 -2.62
CA GLN A 76 -20.15 17.68 -3.52
C GLN A 76 -19.84 19.05 -4.14
N ALA A 77 -20.83 19.89 -4.40
CA ALA A 77 -20.62 21.23 -4.93
C ALA A 77 -19.82 22.10 -3.94
N GLU A 78 -20.15 22.06 -2.64
CA GLU A 78 -19.38 22.75 -1.61
C GLU A 78 -17.95 22.22 -1.50
N VAL A 79 -17.75 20.90 -1.68
CA VAL A 79 -16.40 20.31 -1.72
C VAL A 79 -15.61 20.79 -2.93
N ASP A 80 -16.26 20.89 -4.10
CA ASP A 80 -15.63 21.37 -5.33
C ASP A 80 -15.24 22.86 -5.18
N GLU A 81 -16.07 23.70 -4.54
CA GLU A 81 -15.73 25.09 -4.20
C GLU A 81 -14.52 25.20 -3.26
N ILE A 82 -14.45 24.36 -2.22
CA ILE A 82 -13.27 24.27 -1.34
C ILE A 82 -12.03 23.85 -2.16
N TRP A 83 -12.20 22.92 -3.09
CA TRP A 83 -11.12 22.44 -3.94
C TRP A 83 -10.60 23.50 -4.90
N GLU A 84 -11.48 24.34 -5.47
CA GLU A 84 -11.06 25.47 -6.30
C GLU A 84 -10.15 26.44 -5.53
N GLN A 85 -10.44 26.68 -4.25
CA GLN A 85 -9.67 27.59 -3.40
C GLN A 85 -8.38 26.96 -2.86
N HIS A 86 -8.45 25.70 -2.41
CA HIS A 86 -7.38 25.07 -1.62
C HIS A 86 -6.76 23.82 -2.25
N GLY A 87 -7.25 23.38 -3.41
CA GLY A 87 -6.88 22.09 -4.02
C GLY A 87 -5.38 21.94 -4.28
N ARG A 88 -4.67 23.02 -4.60
CA ARG A 88 -3.21 23.02 -4.77
C ARG A 88 -2.48 22.65 -3.47
N GLU A 89 -2.85 23.27 -2.35
CA GLU A 89 -2.21 23.02 -1.05
C GLU A 89 -2.55 21.61 -0.55
N ILE A 90 -3.81 21.19 -0.70
CA ILE A 90 -4.26 19.85 -0.39
C ILE A 90 -3.46 18.81 -1.18
N LEU A 91 -3.26 19.02 -2.48
CA LEU A 91 -2.45 18.14 -3.32
C LEU A 91 -0.99 18.06 -2.84
N VAL A 92 -0.36 19.18 -2.50
CA VAL A 92 1.03 19.19 -2.00
C VAL A 92 1.14 18.38 -0.71
N MET A 93 0.26 18.63 0.26
CA MET A 93 0.23 17.90 1.53
C MET A 93 0.02 16.39 1.31
N ASN A 94 -0.88 16.01 0.41
CA ASN A 94 -1.14 14.61 0.10
C ASN A 94 0.02 13.94 -0.63
N ASN A 95 0.72 14.63 -1.53
CA ASN A 95 1.94 14.10 -2.14
C ASN A 95 3.04 13.87 -1.08
N MET A 96 3.24 14.82 -0.16
CA MET A 96 4.21 14.64 0.93
C MET A 96 3.82 13.49 1.86
N ALA A 97 2.54 13.40 2.24
CA ALA A 97 2.04 12.30 3.06
C ALA A 97 2.24 10.95 2.34
N HIS A 98 1.89 10.86 1.06
CA HIS A 98 2.11 9.66 0.25
C HIS A 98 3.59 9.24 0.24
N LEU A 99 4.51 10.17 -0.07
CA LEU A 99 5.95 9.90 -0.08
C LEU A 99 6.47 9.41 1.28
N LYS A 100 5.94 9.96 2.38
CA LYS A 100 6.28 9.49 3.73
C LYS A 100 5.67 8.12 4.02
N ILE A 101 4.41 7.88 3.69
CA ILE A 101 3.75 6.58 3.91
C ILE A 101 4.49 5.46 3.15
N ILE A 102 4.82 5.66 1.87
CA ILE A 102 5.57 4.66 1.10
C ILE A 102 7.01 4.54 1.58
N SER A 103 7.52 5.48 2.39
CA SER A 103 8.82 5.40 3.02
C SER A 103 8.86 4.41 4.19
N LEU A 104 7.71 4.12 4.81
CA LEU A 104 7.60 3.31 6.02
C LEU A 104 7.66 1.79 5.76
N PRO A 105 8.11 1.00 6.74
CA PRO A 105 7.98 -0.46 6.73
C PRO A 105 6.54 -0.90 6.51
N TYR A 106 6.30 -1.70 5.48
CA TYR A 106 5.01 -2.35 5.27
C TYR A 106 4.94 -3.59 6.16
N VAL A 107 4.20 -3.49 7.27
CA VAL A 107 3.87 -4.66 8.10
C VAL A 107 2.59 -5.26 7.56
N SER A 108 2.71 -6.40 6.89
CA SER A 108 1.54 -7.14 6.43
C SER A 108 0.70 -7.59 7.64
N ALA A 109 -0.62 -7.63 7.50
CA ALA A 109 -1.51 -8.18 8.53
C ALA A 109 -1.29 -9.69 8.77
N ARG A 110 -0.58 -10.37 7.85
CA ARG A 110 -0.12 -11.74 8.01
C ARG A 110 1.25 -11.74 8.69
N ARG A 111 1.36 -12.63 9.68
CA ARG A 111 2.52 -12.92 10.55
C ARG A 111 3.80 -12.12 10.21
N PRO A 112 4.20 -11.11 11.02
CA PRO A 112 5.41 -10.35 10.78
C PRO A 112 6.66 -11.23 10.90
N LEU A 113 7.72 -10.87 10.18
CA LEU A 113 9.03 -11.48 10.34
C LEU A 113 9.55 -11.26 11.76
N THR A 114 10.08 -12.31 12.38
CA THR A 114 10.81 -12.18 13.65
C THR A 114 12.17 -11.52 13.43
N SER A 115 12.78 -10.98 14.50
CA SER A 115 14.12 -10.37 14.41
C SER A 115 15.16 -11.32 13.82
N ARG A 116 15.12 -12.61 14.20
CA ARG A 116 16.03 -13.63 13.64
C ARG A 116 15.75 -13.95 12.18
N GLN A 117 14.49 -13.96 11.75
CA GLN A 117 14.16 -14.17 10.33
C GLN A 117 14.63 -12.99 9.46
N ARG A 118 14.51 -11.77 9.99
CA ARG A 118 15.00 -10.54 9.37
C ARG A 118 16.52 -10.56 9.22
N GLU A 119 17.22 -10.80 10.32
CA GLU A 119 18.68 -10.87 10.37
C GLU A 119 19.25 -11.91 9.38
N VAL A 120 18.66 -13.11 9.33
CA VAL A 120 19.09 -14.13 8.35
C VAL A 120 18.86 -13.67 6.90
N LEU A 121 17.75 -13.00 6.59
CA LEU A 121 17.49 -12.45 5.25
C LEU A 121 18.43 -11.29 4.88
N GLU A 122 18.82 -10.47 5.85
CA GLU A 122 19.82 -9.39 5.67
C GLU A 122 21.15 -9.96 5.23
N TRP A 123 21.66 -10.98 5.94
CA TRP A 123 22.92 -11.62 5.56
C TRP A 123 22.86 -12.32 4.20
N VAL A 124 21.74 -12.95 3.85
CA VAL A 124 21.56 -13.49 2.49
C VAL A 124 21.53 -12.36 1.45
N GLY A 125 20.89 -11.22 1.77
CA GLY A 125 20.89 -10.03 0.91
C GLY A 125 22.28 -9.44 0.69
N GLU A 126 23.17 -9.56 1.68
CA GLU A 126 24.60 -9.22 1.57
C GLU A 126 25.45 -10.28 0.85
N GLY A 127 24.84 -11.40 0.43
CA GLY A 127 25.51 -12.45 -0.34
C GLY A 127 26.26 -13.49 0.51
N LYS A 128 25.97 -13.58 1.81
CA LYS A 128 26.57 -14.61 2.68
C LYS A 128 26.01 -16.00 2.41
N THR A 129 26.85 -17.02 2.54
CA THR A 129 26.42 -18.42 2.47
C THR A 129 25.73 -18.85 3.76
N MET A 130 24.95 -19.94 3.73
CA MET A 130 24.30 -20.47 4.93
C MET A 130 25.32 -20.83 6.03
N GLN A 131 26.51 -21.30 5.65
CA GLN A 131 27.60 -21.60 6.56
C GLN A 131 28.15 -20.33 7.21
N ASP A 132 28.40 -19.27 6.44
CA ASP A 132 28.87 -17.99 6.99
C ASP A 132 27.84 -17.41 7.95
N ILE A 133 26.56 -17.43 7.60
CA ILE A 133 25.47 -16.94 8.44
C ILE A 133 25.40 -17.71 9.76
N ALA A 134 25.53 -19.04 9.71
CA ALA A 134 25.56 -19.89 10.88
C ALA A 134 26.70 -19.47 11.84
N ILE A 135 27.88 -19.19 11.31
CA ILE A 135 29.03 -18.71 12.09
C ILE A 135 28.75 -17.32 12.67
N ILE A 136 28.28 -16.37 11.85
CA ILE A 136 28.02 -14.98 12.25
C ILE A 136 26.96 -14.91 13.36
N MET A 137 25.89 -15.69 13.26
CA MET A 137 24.77 -15.66 14.19
C MET A 137 24.93 -16.61 15.39
N GLY A 138 26.01 -17.41 15.43
CA GLY A 138 26.19 -18.43 16.47
C GLY A 138 25.13 -19.55 16.42
N LEU A 139 24.71 -19.94 15.21
CA LEU A 139 23.66 -20.93 14.95
C LEU A 139 24.22 -22.14 14.19
N THR A 140 23.43 -23.20 14.06
CA THR A 140 23.75 -24.29 13.12
C THR A 140 23.20 -23.96 11.72
N PRO A 141 23.79 -24.50 10.63
CA PRO A 141 23.22 -24.36 9.28
C PRO A 141 21.76 -24.80 9.19
N ALA A 142 21.37 -25.87 9.90
CA ALA A 142 20.00 -26.34 9.98
C ALA A 142 19.05 -25.33 10.66
N THR A 143 19.54 -24.60 11.67
CA THR A 143 18.77 -23.53 12.32
C THR A 143 18.59 -22.33 11.38
N VAL A 144 19.62 -21.97 10.61
CA VAL A 144 19.53 -20.92 9.57
C VAL A 144 18.52 -21.31 8.49
N GLU A 145 18.56 -22.55 8.00
CA GLU A 145 17.58 -23.09 7.03
C GLU A 145 16.15 -22.96 7.55
N LYS A 146 15.91 -23.33 8.82
CA LYS A 146 14.61 -23.19 9.47
C LYS A 146 14.13 -21.74 9.49
N HIS A 147 15.00 -20.78 9.83
CA HIS A 147 14.65 -19.37 9.81
C HIS A 147 14.30 -18.89 8.40
N LEU A 148 15.09 -19.27 7.38
CA LEU A 148 14.82 -18.94 5.99
C LEU A 148 13.50 -19.52 5.50
N ARG A 149 13.18 -20.77 5.84
CA ARG A 149 11.92 -21.40 5.47
C ARG A 149 10.72 -20.67 6.06
N LEU A 150 10.77 -20.36 7.36
CA LEU A 150 9.69 -19.63 8.02
C LEU A 150 9.55 -18.19 7.50
N ALA A 151 10.66 -17.55 7.12
CA ALA A 151 10.64 -16.23 6.49
C ALA A 151 10.00 -16.27 5.09
N ARG A 152 10.32 -17.29 4.29
CA ARG A 152 9.67 -17.55 2.99
C ARG A 152 8.16 -17.75 3.15
N GLU A 153 7.73 -18.57 4.11
CA GLU A 153 6.31 -18.77 4.42
C GLU A 153 5.61 -17.47 4.83
N ALA A 154 6.24 -16.66 5.68
CA ALA A 154 5.69 -15.38 6.13
C ALA A 154 5.54 -14.36 4.98
N LEU A 155 6.45 -14.39 4.00
CA LEU A 155 6.46 -13.50 2.84
C LEU A 155 5.74 -14.06 1.62
N ASP A 156 5.16 -15.26 1.73
CA ASP A 156 4.54 -16.00 0.63
C ASP A 156 5.50 -16.14 -0.57
N ALA A 157 6.76 -16.52 -0.29
CA ALA A 157 7.84 -16.61 -1.27
C ALA A 157 8.27 -18.06 -1.47
N GLU A 158 8.49 -18.46 -2.72
CA GLU A 158 8.94 -19.80 -3.09
C GLU A 158 10.45 -19.95 -2.92
N THR A 159 11.22 -18.89 -3.21
CA THR A 159 12.68 -18.91 -3.15
C THR A 159 13.22 -17.89 -2.15
N THR A 160 14.43 -18.13 -1.64
CA THR A 160 15.08 -17.17 -0.73
C THR A 160 15.38 -15.86 -1.45
N ALA A 161 15.78 -15.89 -2.72
CA ALA A 161 15.99 -14.68 -3.52
C ALA A 161 14.71 -13.84 -3.63
N GLN A 162 13.56 -14.49 -3.89
CA GLN A 162 12.26 -13.82 -3.88
C GLN A 162 11.91 -13.26 -2.50
N ALA A 163 12.20 -14.00 -1.42
CA ALA A 163 11.97 -13.53 -0.05
C ALA A 163 12.80 -12.28 0.28
N VAL A 164 14.09 -12.27 -0.06
CA VAL A 164 14.95 -11.09 0.11
C VAL A 164 14.41 -9.91 -0.69
N LEU A 165 14.03 -10.13 -1.96
CA LEU A 165 13.45 -9.09 -2.81
C LEU A 165 12.17 -8.51 -2.20
N LYS A 166 11.24 -9.36 -1.76
CA LYS A 166 9.98 -8.95 -1.12
C LYS A 166 10.22 -8.20 0.18
N ALA A 167 11.08 -8.72 1.06
CA ALA A 167 11.40 -8.09 2.34
C ALA A 167 12.06 -6.72 2.15
N SER A 168 12.96 -6.58 1.16
CA SER A 168 13.59 -5.31 0.79
C SER A 168 12.55 -4.30 0.29
N PHE A 169 11.68 -4.69 -0.66
CA PHE A 169 10.61 -3.83 -1.16
C PHE A 169 9.61 -3.41 -0.08
N GLN A 170 9.31 -4.30 0.87
CA GLN A 170 8.43 -4.02 2.00
C GLN A 170 9.13 -3.27 3.13
N LYS A 171 10.43 -2.95 2.98
CA LYS A 171 11.25 -2.26 3.99
C LYS A 171 11.24 -2.98 5.34
N GLN A 172 11.30 -4.31 5.27
CA GLN A 172 11.34 -5.21 6.42
C GLN A 172 12.73 -5.75 6.72
N ILE A 173 13.76 -5.35 5.99
CA ILE A 173 15.17 -5.67 6.25
C ILE A 173 15.99 -4.39 6.02
N PHE A 174 17.14 -4.26 6.69
CA PHE A 174 17.98 -3.06 6.69
C PHE A 174 17.26 -1.82 7.24
N VAL A 175 16.44 -2.01 8.29
CA VAL A 175 15.71 -0.92 8.95
C VAL A 175 16.58 -0.33 10.06
N LEU A 176 16.64 0.99 10.17
CA LEU A 176 17.29 1.65 11.31
C LEU A 176 16.56 1.25 12.59
N GLU A 177 17.29 0.71 13.57
CA GLU A 177 16.75 0.50 14.91
C GLU A 177 16.44 1.87 15.54
N ASN A 178 15.23 2.04 16.06
CA ASN A 178 14.82 3.22 16.82
C ASN A 178 15.27 3.13 18.27
#